data_AF-A0A016AYW3-F1
#
_entry.id   AF-A0A016AYW3-F1
#
_cell.length_a   1.000
_cell.length_b   1.000
_cell.length_c   1.000
_cell.angle_alpha   90.00
_cell.angle_beta   90.00
_cell.angle_gamma   90.00
#
_symmetry.space_group_name_H-M   'P 1'
#
loop_
_entity.id
_entity.type
_entity.pdbx_description
1 polymer ?
#
loop_
_entity_poly.entity_id
_entity_poly.type
_entity_poly.pdbx_seq_one_letter_code
_entity_poly.pdbx_strand_id
1 'polypeptide(L)'
;MNHSNTFSLSFPEAKTIIVSGDIHGDFNQLVFKLCIQYKLTNTLLIIAGDCGFGFEKSEYYEQMVRRNTKRMNQANNRIVFVRGNHDNPTYFDGTTFNYKRFIAVPDYTILQACNHTILCIGGAISIDRIYRINE
;
A
#
# COMPACT_ATOMS: atom_id res chain seq x y z
N MET A 1 2.39 17.22 -27.20
CA MET A 1 2.12 15.79 -26.91
C MET A 1 2.20 15.65 -25.41
N ASN A 2 1.07 15.42 -24.74
CA ASN A 2 1.03 15.36 -23.28
C ASN A 2 1.75 14.08 -22.84
N HIS A 3 2.93 14.23 -22.22
CA HIS A 3 3.50 13.15 -21.44
C HIS A 3 2.53 12.90 -20.28
N SER A 4 1.64 11.92 -20.45
CA SER A 4 0.96 11.31 -19.31
C SER A 4 2.04 10.71 -18.43
N ASN A 5 2.47 11.46 -17.41
CA ASN A 5 3.43 11.00 -16.41
C ASN A 5 2.84 9.77 -15.73
N THR A 6 3.20 8.59 -16.25
CA THR A 6 2.77 7.31 -15.70
C THR A 6 3.56 7.08 -14.42
N PHE A 7 2.89 7.13 -13.28
CA PHE A 7 3.54 6.87 -12.00
C PHE A 7 4.08 5.43 -12.01
N SER A 8 5.39 5.29 -11.94
CA SER A 8 6.07 4.00 -12.09
C SER A 8 7.10 3.80 -10.99
N LEU A 9 7.08 2.64 -10.35
CA LEU A 9 8.03 2.27 -9.30
C LEU A 9 8.72 0.96 -9.65
N SER A 10 10.03 0.90 -9.41
CA SER A 10 10.82 -0.31 -9.57
C SER A 10 11.40 -0.80 -8.25
N PHE A 11 11.37 -2.12 -8.06
CA PHE A 11 11.85 -2.82 -6.87
C PHE A 11 12.84 -3.92 -7.30
N PRO A 12 14.03 -3.55 -7.81
CA PRO A 12 15.00 -4.53 -8.36
C PRO A 12 15.55 -5.48 -7.28
N GLU A 13 15.55 -5.06 -6.02
CA GLU A 13 15.99 -5.88 -4.89
C GLU A 13 14.93 -6.90 -4.42
N ALA A 14 13.68 -6.76 -4.88
CA ALA A 14 12.62 -7.67 -4.47
C ALA A 14 12.83 -9.06 -5.12
N LYS A 15 12.81 -10.09 -4.28
CA LYS A 15 12.92 -11.50 -4.66
C LYS A 15 11.57 -12.21 -4.68
N THR A 16 10.60 -11.66 -3.95
CA THR A 16 9.25 -12.21 -3.83
C THR A 16 8.23 -11.08 -3.90
N ILE A 17 7.12 -11.34 -4.59
CA ILE A 17 5.92 -10.51 -4.56
C ILE A 17 4.85 -11.26 -3.78
N ILE A 18 4.17 -10.57 -2.87
CA ILE A 18 2.99 -11.06 -2.16
C ILE A 18 1.88 -10.06 -2.38
N VAL A 19 0.67 -10.55 -2.61
CA VAL A 19 -0.53 -9.71 -2.74
C VAL A 19 -1.53 -10.10 -1.65
N SER A 20 -2.11 -9.10 -1.00
CA SER A 20 -3.20 -9.23 -0.03
C SER A 20 -4.17 -8.07 -0.25
N GLY A 21 -5.32 -8.06 0.40
CA GLY A 21 -6.21 -6.89 0.50
C GLY A 21 -6.89 -6.87 1.86
N ASP A 22 -7.84 -5.95 2.02
CA ASP A 22 -8.86 -5.99 3.08
C ASP A 22 -8.29 -6.04 4.50
N ILE A 23 -7.29 -5.18 4.74
CA ILE A 23 -6.61 -5.11 6.04
C ILE A 23 -7.27 -4.13 7.00
N HIS A 24 -8.13 -3.23 6.51
CA HIS A 24 -8.90 -2.27 7.31
C HIS A 24 -8.13 -1.58 8.45
N GLY A 25 -6.88 -1.18 8.20
CA GLY A 25 -6.06 -0.47 9.18
C GLY A 25 -5.18 -1.35 10.08
N ASP A 26 -5.20 -2.69 9.94
CA ASP A 26 -4.36 -3.63 10.71
C ASP A 26 -2.87 -3.64 10.30
N PHE A 27 -2.30 -2.48 10.00
CA PHE A 27 -0.93 -2.31 9.50
C PHE A 27 0.14 -2.94 10.41
N ASN A 28 0.00 -2.81 11.74
CA ASN A 28 0.97 -3.38 12.67
C ASN A 28 0.94 -4.92 12.66
N GLN A 29 -0.25 -5.51 12.56
CA GLN A 29 -0.41 -6.95 12.46
C GLN A 29 0.14 -7.45 11.12
N LEU A 30 -0.09 -6.70 10.04
CA LEU A 30 0.46 -6.98 8.71
C LEU A 30 1.99 -7.02 8.73
N VAL A 31 2.64 -5.99 9.33
CA VAL A 31 4.10 -5.96 9.45
C VAL A 31 4.61 -7.08 10.36
N PHE A 32 3.91 -7.38 11.45
CA PHE A 32 4.26 -8.51 12.33
C PHE A 32 4.24 -9.84 11.57
N LYS A 33 3.18 -10.11 10.80
CA LYS A 33 3.06 -11.29 9.96
C LYS A 33 4.21 -11.37 8.96
N LEU A 34 4.44 -10.29 8.22
CA LEU A 34 5.48 -10.19 7.19
C LEU A 34 6.89 -10.45 7.75
N CYS A 35 7.29 -9.70 8.79
CA CYS A 35 8.68 -9.67 9.25
C CYS A 35 9.00 -10.67 10.36
N ILE A 36 8.03 -11.05 11.19
CA ILE A 36 8.28 -11.84 12.41
C ILE A 36 7.71 -13.24 12.28
N GLN A 37 6.43 -13.37 11.95
CA GLN A 37 5.77 -14.66 11.87
C GLN A 37 6.27 -15.47 10.66
N TYR A 38 6.27 -14.86 9.48
CA TYR A 38 6.71 -15.51 8.24
C TYR A 38 8.19 -15.27 7.92
N LYS A 39 8.85 -14.34 8.63
CA LYS A 39 10.28 -14.02 8.46
C LYS A 39 10.66 -13.73 7.01
N LEU A 40 9.75 -13.09 6.27
CA LEU A 40 9.95 -12.78 4.87
C LEU A 40 11.01 -11.68 4.73
N THR A 41 11.81 -11.77 3.67
CA THR A 41 12.86 -10.79 3.37
C THR A 41 12.86 -10.47 1.88
N ASN A 42 13.35 -9.28 1.53
CA ASN A 42 13.40 -8.81 0.13
C ASN A 42 12.05 -8.95 -0.57
N THR A 43 10.95 -8.67 0.15
CA THR A 43 9.59 -8.89 -0.34
C THR A 43 8.92 -7.57 -0.67
N LEU A 44 8.29 -7.51 -1.84
CA LEU A 44 7.30 -6.48 -2.18
C LEU A 44 5.91 -7.03 -1.80
N LEU A 45 5.29 -6.45 -0.78
CA LEU A 45 3.91 -6.71 -0.42
C LEU A 45 3.01 -5.65 -1.05
N ILE A 46 2.02 -6.08 -1.82
CA ILE A 46 1.01 -5.20 -2.44
C ILE A 46 -0.30 -5.41 -1.70
N ILE A 47 -0.88 -4.33 -1.16
CA ILE A 47 -2.22 -4.32 -0.58
C ILE A 47 -3.18 -3.78 -1.63
N ALA A 48 -3.97 -4.69 -2.22
CA ALA A 48 -4.89 -4.46 -3.33
C ALA A 48 -6.28 -4.05 -2.84
N GLY A 49 -6.34 -2.93 -2.12
CA GLY A 49 -7.60 -2.35 -1.63
C GLY A 49 -7.86 -2.53 -0.14
N ASP A 50 -8.80 -1.73 0.34
CA ASP A 50 -9.30 -1.62 1.70
C ASP A 50 -8.19 -1.62 2.75
N CYS A 51 -7.30 -0.65 2.55
CA CYS A 51 -6.09 -0.46 3.35
C CYS A 51 -6.39 0.11 4.74
N GLY A 52 -7.42 0.97 4.86
CA GLY A 52 -7.79 1.69 6.08
C GLY A 52 -7.29 3.14 6.14
N PHE A 53 -6.94 3.75 5.00
CA PHE A 53 -6.56 5.17 4.95
C PHE A 53 -7.80 6.07 5.02
N GLY A 54 -7.78 7.09 5.87
CA GLY A 54 -8.89 8.03 6.07
C GLY A 54 -9.77 7.75 7.28
N PHE A 55 -9.54 6.66 8.01
CA PHE A 55 -10.25 6.32 9.25
C PHE A 55 -9.53 6.80 10.51
N GLU A 56 -8.24 7.13 10.39
CA GLU A 56 -7.40 7.61 11.48
C GLU A 56 -6.74 8.96 11.11
N LYS A 57 -6.22 9.66 12.12
CA LYS A 57 -5.46 10.90 11.91
C LYS A 57 -4.09 10.61 11.30
N SER A 58 -3.49 11.59 10.62
CA SER A 58 -2.16 11.46 10.00
C SER A 58 -1.08 10.98 10.97
N GLU A 59 -1.13 11.43 12.23
CA GLU A 59 -0.15 11.05 13.26
C GLU A 59 -0.21 9.56 13.61
N TYR A 60 -1.36 8.91 13.45
CA TYR A 60 -1.48 7.46 13.65
C TYR A 60 -0.64 6.71 12.62
N TYR A 61 -0.76 7.08 11.33
CA TYR A 61 -0.02 6.45 10.24
C TYR A 61 1.49 6.71 10.36
N GLU A 62 1.89 7.93 10.75
CA GLU A 62 3.28 8.27 11.04
C GLU A 62 3.86 7.43 12.18
N GLN A 63 3.10 7.27 13.27
CA GLN A 63 3.51 6.42 14.38
C GLN A 63 3.65 4.95 13.98
N MET A 64 2.73 4.44 13.14
CA MET A 64 2.80 3.10 12.58
C MET A 64 4.09 2.89 11.79
N VAL A 65 4.43 3.84 10.90
CA VAL A 65 5.69 3.80 10.15
C VAL A 65 6.87 3.80 11.10
N ARG A 66 6.93 4.76 12.04
CA ARG A 66 8.05 4.90 13.00
C ARG A 66 8.30 3.62 13.80
N ARG A 67 7.24 2.98 14.30
CA ARG A 67 7.32 1.73 15.08
C ARG A 67 7.86 0.55 14.25
N ASN A 68 7.60 0.55 12.94
CA ASN A 68 7.93 -0.57 12.06
C ASN A 68 9.19 -0.34 11.20
N THR A 69 9.74 0.87 11.14
CA THR A 69 10.91 1.22 10.33
C THR A 69 12.09 0.29 10.53
N LYS A 70 12.47 -0.02 11.79
CA LYS A 70 13.64 -0.86 12.09
C LYS A 70 13.53 -2.25 11.46
N ARG A 71 12.42 -2.95 11.72
CA ARG A 71 12.19 -4.33 11.24
C ARG A 71 12.00 -4.40 9.72
N MET A 72 11.29 -3.43 9.13
CA MET A 72 11.11 -3.37 7.67
C MET A 72 12.43 -3.12 6.94
N ASN A 73 13.28 -2.26 7.50
CA ASN A 73 14.62 -2.03 6.97
C ASN A 73 15.50 -3.27 7.06
N GLN A 74 15.52 -3.95 8.22
CA GLN A 74 16.33 -5.16 8.42
C GLN A 74 15.91 -6.30 7.49
N ALA A 75 14.61 -6.50 7.28
CA ALA A 75 14.10 -7.53 6.38
C ALA A 75 14.18 -7.13 4.89
N ASN A 76 14.49 -5.88 4.57
CA ASN A 76 14.41 -5.31 3.22
C ASN A 76 13.03 -5.49 2.56
N ASN A 77 11.95 -5.40 3.34
CA ASN A 77 10.59 -5.52 2.82
C ASN A 77 10.03 -4.15 2.46
N ARG A 78 9.10 -4.10 1.51
CA ARG A 78 8.35 -2.90 1.14
C ARG A 78 6.87 -3.22 1.04
N ILE A 79 6.02 -2.27 1.44
CA ILE A 79 4.58 -2.34 1.26
C ILE A 79 4.14 -1.24 0.30
N VAL A 80 3.41 -1.62 -0.74
CA VAL A 80 2.70 -0.72 -1.65
C VAL A 80 1.20 -0.87 -1.41
N PHE A 81 0.53 0.24 -1.18
CA PHE A 81 -0.92 0.30 -0.99
C PHE A 81 -1.59 0.80 -2.26
N VAL A 82 -2.57 0.05 -2.74
CA VAL A 82 -3.47 0.40 -3.85
C VAL A 82 -4.86 0.64 -3.26
N ARG A 83 -5.53 1.68 -3.73
CA ARG A 83 -6.75 2.19 -3.09
C ARG A 83 -7.94 1.25 -3.21
N GLY A 84 -8.61 1.00 -2.09
CA GLY A 84 -9.91 0.33 -2.04
C GLY A 84 -11.09 1.25 -2.33
N ASN A 85 -12.30 0.72 -2.15
CA ASN A 85 -13.53 1.52 -2.23
C ASN A 85 -13.78 2.31 -0.93
N HIS A 86 -13.26 1.85 0.20
CA HIS A 86 -13.41 2.50 1.51
C HIS A 86 -12.27 3.46 1.85
N ASP A 87 -11.16 3.41 1.11
CA ASP A 87 -9.99 4.24 1.36
C ASP A 87 -10.19 5.69 0.89
N ASN A 88 -9.70 6.65 1.68
CA ASN A 88 -9.68 8.06 1.31
C ASN A 88 -8.68 8.31 0.17
N PRO A 89 -9.14 8.79 -1.02
CA PRO A 89 -8.28 9.03 -2.18
C PRO A 89 -7.11 9.98 -1.96
N THR A 90 -7.19 10.92 -1.00
CA THR A 90 -6.12 11.91 -0.78
C THR A 90 -4.79 11.27 -0.40
N TYR A 91 -4.80 10.06 0.17
CA TYR A 91 -3.57 9.34 0.54
C TYR A 91 -2.88 8.66 -0.65
N PHE A 92 -3.58 8.46 -1.77
CA PHE A 92 -3.11 7.70 -2.94
C PHE A 92 -2.68 8.62 -4.08
N ASP A 93 -2.02 9.73 -3.76
CA ASP A 93 -1.45 10.67 -4.74
C ASP A 93 0.05 10.40 -5.03
N GLY A 94 0.63 9.39 -4.36
CA GLY A 94 2.05 9.04 -4.46
C GLY A 94 2.98 9.90 -3.60
N THR A 95 2.44 10.86 -2.84
CA THR A 95 3.20 11.84 -2.06
C THR A 95 2.75 11.96 -0.61
N THR A 96 1.45 11.94 -0.33
CA THR A 96 0.86 12.13 1.00
C THR A 96 1.29 11.03 1.97
N PHE A 97 1.35 9.78 1.50
CA PHE A 97 1.89 8.66 2.27
C PHE A 97 3.02 7.97 1.51
N ASN A 98 4.21 8.56 1.57
CA ASN A 98 5.40 8.09 0.86
C ASN A 98 6.61 8.01 1.80
N TYR A 99 6.91 6.80 2.26
CA TYR A 99 8.05 6.48 3.10
C TYR A 99 8.90 5.39 2.45
N LYS A 100 10.18 5.31 2.84
CA LYS A 100 11.16 4.36 2.26
C LYS A 100 10.64 2.91 2.10
N ARG A 101 9.85 2.44 3.07
CA ARG A 101 9.35 1.05 3.16
C ARG A 101 7.82 0.92 3.03
N PHE A 102 7.11 2.02 2.89
CA PHE A 102 5.64 2.07 2.84
C PHE A 102 5.21 3.18 1.89
N ILE A 103 4.41 2.88 0.88
CA ILE A 103 3.92 3.90 -0.06
C ILE A 103 2.50 3.61 -0.50
N ALA A 104 1.62 4.60 -0.46
CA ALA A 104 0.33 4.57 -1.12
C ALA A 104 0.46 5.21 -2.50
N VAL A 105 0.04 4.48 -3.54
CA VAL A 105 0.31 4.86 -4.93
C VAL A 105 -0.98 5.24 -5.68
N PRO A 106 -0.90 6.16 -6.67
CA PRO A 106 -2.03 6.49 -7.52
C PRO A 106 -2.59 5.30 -8.27
N ASP A 107 -3.89 5.41 -8.59
CA ASP A 107 -4.53 4.53 -9.56
C ASP A 107 -3.74 4.55 -10.88
N TYR A 108 -3.66 3.39 -11.54
CA TYR A 108 -2.87 3.13 -12.75
C TYR A 108 -1.33 3.19 -12.58
N THR A 109 -0.83 3.12 -11.34
CA THR A 109 0.61 2.96 -11.10
C THR A 109 1.13 1.66 -11.72
N ILE A 110 2.30 1.71 -12.34
CA ILE A 110 3.04 0.54 -12.81
C ILE A 110 4.12 0.15 -11.80
N LEU A 111 4.08 -1.08 -11.31
CA LEU A 111 5.14 -1.66 -10.47
C LEU A 111 5.99 -2.63 -11.28
N GLN A 112 7.30 -2.51 -11.15
CA GLN A 112 8.27 -3.44 -11.73
C GLN A 112 9.02 -4.17 -10.61
N ALA A 113 8.85 -5.48 -10.51
CA ALA A 113 9.49 -6.31 -9.48
C ALA A 113 9.56 -7.77 -9.95
N CYS A 114 10.60 -8.50 -9.57
CA CYS A 114 10.74 -9.93 -9.88
C CYS A 114 10.48 -10.29 -11.36
N ASN A 115 10.93 -9.46 -12.31
CA ASN A 115 10.68 -9.57 -13.76
C ASN A 115 9.20 -9.46 -14.19
N HIS A 116 8.32 -9.00 -13.32
CA HIS A 116 6.93 -8.69 -13.63
C HIS A 116 6.73 -7.19 -13.81
N THR A 117 5.80 -6.85 -14.70
CA THR A 117 5.21 -5.50 -14.83
C THR A 117 3.76 -5.61 -14.37
N ILE A 118 3.39 -4.86 -13.33
CA ILE A 118 2.10 -4.96 -12.64
C ILE A 118 1.38 -3.62 -12.78
N LEU A 119 0.16 -3.63 -13.31
CA LEU A 119 -0.72 -2.47 -13.34
C LEU A 119 -1.61 -2.45 -12.09
N CYS A 120 -1.49 -1.41 -11.27
CA CYS A 120 -2.31 -1.20 -10.08
C CYS A 120 -3.58 -0.44 -10.44
N ILE A 121 -4.74 -1.08 -10.37
CA ILE A 121 -6.05 -0.44 -10.59
C ILE A 121 -6.76 -0.39 -9.25
N GLY A 122 -6.86 0.80 -8.65
CA GLY A 122 -7.62 1.02 -7.42
C GLY A 122 -9.03 1.55 -7.69
N GLY A 123 -9.82 1.70 -6.62
CA GLY A 123 -11.06 2.46 -6.65
C GLY A 123 -12.28 1.76 -7.23
N ALA A 124 -12.54 0.52 -6.83
CA ALA A 124 -13.83 -0.11 -7.13
C ALA A 124 -15.00 0.77 -6.65
N ILE A 125 -16.05 0.88 -7.45
CA ILE A 125 -17.27 1.57 -7.04
C ILE A 125 -17.99 0.66 -6.04
N SER A 126 -18.06 1.07 -4.77
CA SER A 126 -18.82 0.33 -3.76
C SER A 126 -20.30 0.18 -4.18
N ILE A 127 -20.82 -1.04 -4.14
CA ILE A 127 -22.25 -1.33 -4.30
C ILE A 127 -23.01 -0.78 -3.07
N ASP A 128 -22.38 -0.81 -1.89
CA ASP A 128 -22.96 -0.37 -0.61
C ASP A 128 -23.02 1.15 -0.42
N ARG A 129 -22.58 1.94 -1.42
CA ARG A 129 -22.64 3.41 -1.38
C ARG A 129 -24.05 3.96 -1.11
N ILE A 130 -25.09 3.21 -1.47
CA ILE A 130 -26.49 3.64 -1.33
C ILE A 130 -26.91 3.69 0.15
N TYR A 131 -26.38 2.79 0.98
CA TYR A 131 -26.79 2.71 2.39
C TYR A 131 -26.18 3.82 3.25
N ARG A 132 -24.96 4.29 2.94
CA ARG A 132 -24.25 5.32 3.72
C ARG A 132 -24.66 6.77 3.41
N ILE A 133 -25.54 7.00 2.43
CA ILE A 133 -26.06 8.34 2.11
C ILE A 133 -27.23 8.73 3.04
N ASN A 134 -27.80 7.76 3.76
CA ASN A 134 -29.03 7.94 4.56
C ASN A 134 -28.81 7.91 6.08
N GLU A 135 -27.58 8.02 6.56
CA GLU A 135 -27.24 8.31 7.97
C GLU A 135 -26.56 9.68 8.07
#